data_AF-A0A661QX76-F1
#
_entry.id   AF-A0A661QX76-F1
#
_cell.length_a   1.000
_cell.length_b   1.000
_cell.length_c   1.000
_cell.angle_alpha   90.00
_cell.angle_beta   90.00
_cell.angle_gamma   90.00
#
_symmetry.space_group_name_H-M   'P 1'
#
loop_
_entity.id
_entity.type
_entity.pdbx_description
1 polymer ?
#
loop_
_entity_poly.entity_id
_entity_poly.type
_entity_poly.pdbx_seq_one_letter_code
_entity_poly.pdbx_strand_id
1 'polypeptide(L)'
;MPIKATILIDVRNDNPDCAISLSDYKFIVEDYDCARTIQATATPLVPMDPGRKSLFFVTAYASAWGSELWVETGGVALKARIAPPSVNLAPSHMLLLGN
;
A
#
# COMPACT_ATOMS: atom_id res chain seq x y z
N MET A 1 -23.80 5.88 -23.80
CA MET A 1 -23.39 6.15 -22.40
C MET A 1 -21.93 5.74 -22.30
N PRO A 2 -21.05 6.51 -21.64
CA PRO A 2 -19.65 6.10 -21.45
C PRO A 2 -19.60 4.78 -20.69
N ILE A 3 -18.70 3.88 -21.08
CA ILE A 3 -18.52 2.59 -20.42
C ILE A 3 -17.77 2.87 -19.12
N LYS A 4 -18.37 2.46 -18.00
CA LYS A 4 -17.77 2.61 -16.67
C LYS A 4 -17.54 1.25 -16.06
N ALA A 5 -16.37 1.07 -15.44
CA ALA A 5 -16.07 -0.07 -14.63
C ALA A 5 -15.82 0.37 -13.18
N THR A 6 -16.24 -0.46 -12.23
CA THR A 6 -15.78 -0.34 -10.84
C THR A 6 -14.59 -1.25 -10.67
N ILE A 7 -13.48 -0.70 -10.18
CA ILE A 7 -12.29 -1.43 -9.79
C ILE A 7 -12.32 -1.62 -8.28
N LEU A 8 -12.03 -2.83 -7.83
CA LEU A 8 -11.80 -3.20 -6.44
C LEU A 8 -10.38 -3.76 -6.34
N ILE A 9 -9.63 -3.30 -5.37
CA ILE A 9 -8.29 -3.79 -5.07
C ILE A 9 -8.35 -4.53 -3.73
N ASP A 10 -8.00 -5.80 -3.75
CA ASP A 10 -7.87 -6.62 -2.55
C ASP A 10 -6.39 -6.82 -2.21
N VAL A 11 -6.10 -6.93 -0.91
CA VAL A 11 -4.76 -7.17 -0.40
C VAL A 11 -4.76 -8.41 0.47
N ARG A 12 -4.06 -9.45 0.00
CA ARG A 12 -3.73 -10.60 0.83
C ARG A 12 -2.36 -10.39 1.48
N ASN A 13 -2.32 -10.63 2.77
CA ASN A 13 -1.11 -10.58 3.55
C ASN A 13 -0.91 -11.89 4.31
N ASP A 14 0.24 -12.53 4.07
CA ASP A 14 0.59 -13.79 4.73
C ASP A 14 1.33 -13.57 6.07
N ASN A 15 1.62 -12.31 6.44
CA ASN A 15 2.29 -11.94 7.69
C ASN A 15 1.39 -11.08 8.60
N PRO A 16 0.77 -11.66 9.64
CA PRO A 16 -0.16 -10.93 10.53
C PRO A 16 0.52 -9.83 11.36
N ASP A 17 1.85 -9.84 11.47
CA ASP A 17 2.63 -8.84 12.23
C ASP A 17 2.73 -7.49 11.51
N CYS A 18 2.25 -7.40 10.27
CA CYS A 18 2.27 -6.19 9.46
C CYS A 18 0.86 -5.94 8.91
N ALA A 19 0.39 -4.71 8.89
CA ALA A 19 -0.80 -4.32 8.16
C ALA A 19 -0.41 -3.63 6.84
N ILE A 20 -1.24 -3.78 5.80
CA ILE A 20 -1.18 -2.95 4.61
C ILE A 20 -2.41 -2.06 4.56
N SER A 21 -2.19 -0.77 4.38
CA SER A 21 -3.24 0.16 3.99
C SER A 21 -3.05 0.62 2.55
N LEU A 22 -4.15 0.74 1.82
CA LEU A 22 -4.18 1.35 0.49
C LEU A 22 -4.72 2.77 0.60
N SER A 23 -4.20 3.69 -0.22
CA SER A 23 -4.73 5.05 -0.33
C SER A 23 -6.16 5.09 -0.88
N ASP A 24 -6.49 4.11 -1.72
CA ASP A 24 -7.82 3.84 -2.25
C ASP A 24 -7.88 2.34 -2.59
N TYR A 25 -9.04 1.72 -2.40
CA TYR A 25 -9.24 0.30 -2.68
C TYR A 25 -10.47 0.05 -3.56
N LYS A 26 -11.33 1.05 -3.78
CA LYS A 26 -12.52 0.90 -4.61
C LYS A 26 -12.88 2.19 -5.31
N PHE A 27 -12.94 2.14 -6.64
CA PHE A 27 -13.19 3.33 -7.43
C PHE A 27 -13.78 3.03 -8.80
N ILE A 28 -14.31 4.08 -9.45
CA ILE A 28 -14.84 4.02 -10.81
C ILE A 28 -13.75 4.48 -11.77
N VAL A 29 -13.64 3.80 -12.90
CA VAL A 29 -12.84 4.22 -14.07
C VAL A 29 -13.76 4.38 -15.27
N GLU A 30 -13.49 5.42 -16.05
CA GLU A 30 -14.12 5.66 -17.36
C GLU A 30 -13.22 5.17 -18.49
N ASP A 31 -13.75 5.09 -19.70
CA ASP A 31 -13.04 4.56 -20.87
C ASP A 31 -11.80 5.37 -21.29
N TYR A 32 -11.73 6.65 -20.91
CA TYR A 32 -10.56 7.50 -21.13
C TYR A 32 -9.55 7.51 -19.97
N ASP A 33 -9.81 6.80 -18.86
CA ASP A 33 -8.86 6.69 -17.76
C ASP A 33 -7.75 5.69 -18.13
N CYS A 34 -6.60 6.20 -18.58
CA CYS A 34 -5.49 5.36 -19.04
C CYS A 34 -4.76 4.62 -17.89
N ALA A 35 -4.66 5.25 -16.71
CA ALA A 35 -3.93 4.69 -15.57
C ALA A 35 -4.37 5.33 -14.26
N ARG A 36 -4.23 4.58 -13.16
CA ARG A 36 -4.41 5.09 -11.80
C ARG A 36 -3.33 4.58 -10.86
N THR A 37 -2.85 5.47 -10.01
CA THR A 37 -1.84 5.15 -9.00
C THR A 37 -2.50 4.96 -7.64
N ILE A 38 -2.15 3.88 -6.96
CA ILE A 38 -2.58 3.58 -5.59
C ILE A 38 -1.32 3.39 -4.76
N GLN A 39 -1.27 4.04 -3.61
CA GLN A 39 -0.17 3.89 -2.67
C GLN A 39 -0.52 2.81 -1.65
N ALA A 40 0.40 1.87 -1.45
CA ALA A 40 0.33 0.86 -0.41
C ALA A 40 1.35 1.17 0.69
N THR A 41 0.90 1.24 1.94
CA THR A 41 1.76 1.48 3.11
C THR A 41 1.78 0.26 3.99
N ALA A 42 2.97 -0.26 4.28
CA ALA A 42 3.19 -1.38 5.17
C ALA A 42 3.55 -0.89 6.58
N THR A 43 2.74 -1.21 7.57
CA THR A 43 2.91 -0.78 8.96
C THR A 43 3.10 -1.99 9.87
N PRO A 44 4.23 -2.12 10.58
CA PRO A 44 4.40 -3.12 11.63
C PRO A 44 3.35 -2.92 12.73
N LEU A 45 2.70 -4.00 13.14
CA LEU A 45 1.76 -4.02 14.28
C LEU A 45 2.44 -4.41 15.60
N VAL A 46 3.62 -4.99 15.50
CA VAL A 46 4.49 -5.38 16.62
C VAL A 46 5.92 -4.89 16.35
N PRO A 47 6.78 -4.80 17.38
CA PRO A 47 8.20 -4.57 17.16
C PRO A 47 8.78 -5.62 16.20
N MET A 48 9.43 -5.17 15.13
CA MET A 48 10.05 -6.05 14.12
C MET A 48 11.50 -5.66 13.91
N ASP A 49 12.35 -6.66 13.68
CA ASP A 49 13.75 -6.42 13.37
C ASP A 49 13.91 -5.63 12.07
N PRO A 50 14.77 -4.59 12.06
CA PRO A 50 15.10 -3.87 10.84
C PRO A 50 15.55 -4.82 9.74
N GLY A 51 15.05 -4.62 8.52
CA GLY A 51 15.40 -5.46 7.38
C GLY A 51 14.56 -6.73 7.22
N ARG A 52 13.67 -7.05 8.17
CA ARG A 52 12.62 -8.06 7.94
C ARG A 52 11.78 -7.65 6.72
N LYS A 53 11.43 -8.67 5.92
CA LYS A 53 10.69 -8.50 4.67
C LYS A 53 9.30 -9.08 4.85
N SER A 54 8.30 -8.38 4.35
CA SER A 54 6.92 -8.87 4.25
C SER A 54 6.51 -8.86 2.78
N LEU A 55 5.80 -9.92 2.37
CA LEU A 55 5.27 -10.08 1.03
C LEU A 55 3.75 -9.90 1.09
N PHE A 56 3.23 -9.10 0.17
CA PHE A 56 1.82 -8.79 0.06
C PHE A 56 1.39 -9.04 -1.37
N PHE A 57 0.21 -9.59 -1.55
CA PHE A 57 -0.38 -9.82 -2.88
C PHE A 57 -1.52 -8.84 -3.05
N VAL A 58 -1.43 -8.01 -4.08
CA VAL A 58 -2.46 -7.04 -4.43
C VAL A 58 -3.14 -7.53 -5.69
N THR A 59 -4.44 -7.78 -5.62
CA THR A 59 -5.23 -8.29 -6.75
C THR A 59 -6.27 -7.25 -7.13
N ALA A 60 -6.37 -6.97 -8.43
CA ALA A 60 -7.37 -6.09 -8.99
C ALA A 60 -8.53 -6.91 -9.54
N TYR A 61 -9.73 -6.47 -9.21
CA TYR A 61 -10.99 -6.98 -9.74
C TYR A 61 -11.73 -5.85 -10.43
N ALA A 62 -12.40 -6.15 -11.53
CA ALA A 62 -13.27 -5.22 -12.23
C ALA A 62 -14.70 -5.78 -12.30
N SER A 63 -15.67 -4.87 -12.22
CA SER A 63 -17.07 -5.15 -12.51
C SER A 63 -17.62 -4.03 -13.38
N ALA A 64 -18.58 -4.35 -14.25
CA ALA A 64 -19.37 -3.32 -14.92
C ALA A 64 -20.08 -2.46 -13.87
N TRP A 65 -20.22 -1.15 -14.13
CA TRP A 65 -20.89 -0.28 -13.17
C TRP A 65 -22.34 -0.73 -12.91
N GLY A 66 -22.69 -0.90 -11.62
CA GLY A 66 -23.98 -1.42 -11.19
C GLY A 66 -24.10 -2.95 -11.17
N SER A 67 -23.04 -3.68 -11.50
CA SER A 67 -22.97 -5.14 -11.43
C SER A 67 -22.21 -5.61 -10.19
N GLU A 68 -22.62 -6.76 -9.64
CA GLU A 68 -21.91 -7.47 -8.56
C GLU A 68 -21.02 -8.61 -9.09
N LEU A 69 -20.97 -8.81 -10.41
CA LEU A 69 -20.11 -9.81 -11.03
C LEU A 69 -18.68 -9.26 -11.17
N TRP A 70 -17.80 -9.69 -10.27
CA TRP A 70 -16.39 -9.31 -10.27
C TRP A 70 -15.55 -10.30 -11.08
N VAL A 71 -14.66 -9.75 -11.90
CA VAL A 71 -13.67 -10.52 -12.68
C VAL A 71 -12.29 -10.06 -12.25
N GLU A 72 -11.41 -11.01 -11.93
CA GLU A 72 -9.99 -10.72 -11.69
C GLU A 72 -9.34 -10.20 -12.97
N THR A 73 -8.71 -9.03 -12.89
CA THR A 73 -8.04 -8.40 -14.05
C THR A 73 -6.52 -8.50 -13.97
N GLY A 74 -5.98 -8.87 -12.81
CA GLY A 74 -4.56 -9.13 -12.60
C GLY A 74 -4.14 -8.88 -11.16
N GLY A 75 -2.85 -9.10 -10.88
CA GLY A 75 -2.30 -8.87 -9.56
C GLY A 75 -0.79 -8.64 -9.57
N VAL A 76 -0.29 -8.10 -8.47
CA VAL A 76 1.13 -7.83 -8.24
C VAL A 76 1.55 -8.25 -6.84
N ALA A 77 2.73 -8.85 -6.73
CA ALA A 77 3.36 -9.13 -5.45
C ALA A 77 4.23 -7.93 -5.02
N LEU A 78 3.90 -7.32 -3.89
CA LEU A 78 4.64 -6.21 -3.29
C LEU A 78 5.51 -6.74 -2.15
N LYS A 79 6.77 -6.32 -2.12
CA LYS A 79 7.71 -6.65 -1.05
C LYS A 79 8.08 -5.40 -0.28
N ALA A 80 7.64 -5.31 0.97
CA ALA A 80 8.09 -4.25 1.86
C ALA A 80 9.28 -4.73 2.70
N ARG A 81 10.23 -3.83 2.93
CA ARG A 81 11.28 -3.99 3.93
C ARG A 81 10.94 -3.07 5.09
N ILE A 82 10.88 -3.60 6.30
CA ILE A 82 10.69 -2.77 7.49
C ILE A 82 11.95 -1.93 7.68
N ALA A 83 11.78 -0.61 7.60
CA ALA A 83 12.84 0.35 7.89
C ALA A 83 13.17 0.27 9.39
N PRO A 84 14.43 0.52 9.78
CA PRO A 84 14.72 0.79 11.19
C PRO A 84 13.80 1.91 11.67
N PRO A 85 13.37 1.92 12.94
CA PRO A 85 12.74 3.10 13.51
C PRO A 85 13.68 4.28 13.22
N SER A 86 13.15 5.33 12.58
CA SER A 86 13.90 6.54 12.34
C SER A 86 14.44 6.98 13.69
N VAL A 87 15.75 6.89 13.90
CA VAL A 87 16.40 7.51 15.04
C VAL A 87 16.10 8.99 14.87
N ASN A 88 15.18 9.51 15.68
CA ASN A 88 15.08 10.94 15.89
C ASN A 88 16.44 11.34 16.46
N LEU A 89 17.36 11.73 15.58
CA LEU A 89 18.51 12.51 15.96
C LEU A 89 17.91 13.81 16.47
N ALA A 90 17.68 13.87 17.78
CA ALA A 90 17.46 15.13 18.47
C ALA A 90 18.58 16.08 18.01
N PRO A 91 18.28 17.37 17.76
CA PRO A 91 19.32 18.32 17.39
C PRO A 91 20.37 18.28 18.50
N SER A 92 21.57 17.81 18.14
CA SER A 92 22.70 17.74 19.05
C SER A 92 22.90 19.13 19.61
N HIS A 93 22.79 19.26 20.93
CA HIS A 93 23.10 20.51 21.61
C HIS A 93 24.52 20.92 21.23
N MET A 94 24.66 22.14 20.75
CA MET A 94 25.94 22.77 20.49
C MET A 94 26.62 23.02 21.85
N LEU A 95 27.49 22.11 22.26
CA LEU A 95 28.45 22.34 23.34
C LEU A 95 29.51 23.31 22.79
N LEU A 96 29.30 24.61 23.00
CA LEU A 96 30.38 25.59 22.91
C LEU A 96 31.21 25.48 24.19
N LEU A 97 32.26 24.67 24.12
CA LEU A 97 33.39 24.79 25.04
C LEU A 97 34.17 26.05 24.67
N GLY A 98 34.36 26.92 25.66
CA GLY A 98 35.05 28.19 25.50
C GLY A 98 36.54 28.05 25.19
N ASN A 99 37.08 29.15 24.67
CA ASN A 99 38.40 29.68 24.99
C ASN A 99 38.24 31.20 25.15
#